data_AF-A0A1G8BHH2-F1
#
_entry.id   AF-A0A1G8BHH2-F1
#
_cell.length_a   1.000
_cell.length_b   1.000
_cell.length_c   1.000
_cell.angle_alpha   90.00
_cell.angle_beta   90.00
_cell.angle_gamma   90.00
#
_symmetry.space_group_name_H-M   'P 1'
#
loop_
_entity.id
_entity.type
_entity.pdbx_description
1 polymer ?
#
loop_
_entity_poly.entity_id
_entity_poly.type
_entity_poly.pdbx_seq_one_letter_code
_entity_poly.pdbx_strand_id
1 'polypeptide(L)'
;MKKLYIIIVLVFIFRPVMPVVEYMVNYDYISTVLCENVDKPQLECNGKCHLAKELDKTLETKAPVHLEKATVLLDFIPVFTYKTELDFVDYSFKKDFEHSSYLNLYNYLYSSFVLQPPIV
;
A
#
# COMPACT_ATOMS: atom_id res chain seq x y z
N MET A 1 12.35 25.23 -17.79
CA MET A 1 11.51 24.01 -17.76
C MET A 1 11.86 23.06 -16.62
N LYS A 2 13.12 22.57 -16.49
CA LYS A 2 13.52 21.62 -15.42
C LYS A 2 13.25 22.09 -13.98
N LYS A 3 13.47 23.38 -13.67
CA LYS A 3 13.22 23.97 -12.34
C LYS A 3 11.73 23.97 -11.95
N LEU A 4 10.84 24.07 -12.95
CA LEU A 4 9.40 24.12 -12.72
C LEU A 4 8.85 22.72 -12.37
N TYR A 5 9.40 21.67 -12.98
CA TYR A 5 9.12 20.28 -12.60
C TYR A 5 9.52 19.97 -11.14
N ILE A 6 10.66 20.48 -10.68
CA ILE A 6 11.11 20.30 -9.29
C ILE A 6 10.11 20.91 -8.31
N ILE A 7 9.59 22.12 -8.59
CA ILE A 7 8.58 22.79 -7.76
C ILE A 7 7.28 21.98 -7.73
N ILE A 8 6.84 21.45 -8.87
CA ILE A 8 5.64 20.61 -8.96
C ILE A 8 5.81 19.34 -8.10
N VAL A 9 6.93 18.63 -8.23
CA VAL A 9 7.22 17.42 -7.44
C VAL A 9 7.26 17.75 -5.94
N LEU A 10 7.86 18.88 -5.55
CA LEU A 10 7.92 19.33 -4.17
C LEU A 10 6.50 19.52 -3.58
N VAL A 11 5.60 20.17 -4.32
CA VAL A 11 4.20 20.39 -3.88
C VAL A 11 3.44 19.08 -3.69
N PHE A 12 3.68 18.08 -4.55
CA PHE A 12 3.07 16.76 -4.39
C PHE A 12 3.55 16.02 -3.14
N ILE A 13 4.81 16.19 -2.74
CA ILE A 13 5.38 15.61 -1.52
C ILE A 13 4.78 16.24 -0.25
N PHE A 14 4.38 17.50 -0.30
CA PHE A 14 3.77 18.20 0.84
C PHE A 14 2.29 17.83 1.09
N ARG A 15 1.61 17.16 0.16
CA ARG A 15 0.21 16.74 0.34
C ARG A 15 -0.09 15.97 1.63
N PRO A 16 0.70 14.96 2.07
CA PRO A 16 0.48 14.28 3.34
C PRO A 16 0.68 15.17 4.58
N VAL A 17 1.32 16.33 4.44
CA VAL A 17 1.63 17.24 5.56
C VAL A 17 0.47 18.21 5.84
N MET A 18 -0.45 18.40 4.90
CA MET A 18 -1.57 19.34 5.03
C MET A 18 -2.43 19.16 6.29
N PRO A 19 -2.90 17.95 6.65
CA PRO A 19 -3.75 17.77 7.84
C PRO A 19 -3.04 18.15 9.14
N VAL A 20 -1.72 17.93 9.20
CA VAL A 20 -0.90 18.29 10.36
C VAL A 20 -0.78 19.80 10.48
N VAL A 21 -0.61 20.51 9.36
CA VAL A 21 -0.54 21.98 9.35
C VAL A 21 -1.86 22.58 9.80
N GLU A 22 -2.99 22.08 9.29
CA GLU A 22 -4.33 22.53 9.69
C GLU A 22 -4.57 22.33 11.19
N TYR A 23 -4.11 21.19 11.74
CA TYR A 23 -4.15 20.93 13.18
C TYR A 23 -3.33 21.92 14.00
N MET A 24 -2.12 22.27 13.56
CA MET A 24 -1.25 23.21 14.28
C MET A 24 -1.80 24.64 14.24
N VAL A 25 -2.31 25.08 13.09
CA VAL A 25 -2.85 26.44 12.92
C VAL A 25 -4.13 26.64 13.73
N ASN A 26 -5.00 25.63 13.76
CA ASN A 26 -6.29 25.69 14.44
C ASN A 26 -6.34 24.88 15.74
N TYR A 27 -5.19 24.70 16.39
CA TYR A 27 -5.06 23.81 17.56
C TYR A 27 -6.06 24.14 18.68
N ASP A 28 -6.22 25.42 19.03
CA ASP A 28 -7.13 25.86 20.09
C ASP A 28 -8.59 25.55 19.75
N TYR A 29 -8.99 25.81 18.51
CA TYR A 29 -10.34 25.51 18.04
C TYR A 29 -10.60 24.00 18.00
N ILE A 30 -9.64 23.23 17.51
CA ILE A 30 -9.77 21.77 17.40
C ILE A 30 -9.83 21.11 18.78
N SER A 31 -8.99 21.56 19.72
CA SER A 31 -8.93 20.98 21.06
C SER A 31 -10.14 21.31 21.93
N THR A 32 -10.77 22.48 21.73
CA THR A 32 -11.89 22.96 22.55
C THR A 32 -13.27 22.72 21.95
N VAL A 33 -13.41 22.70 20.61
CA VAL A 33 -14.72 22.61 19.93
C VAL A 33 -14.90 21.29 19.20
N LEU A 34 -13.89 20.82 18.47
CA LEU A 34 -13.99 19.62 17.61
C LEU A 34 -13.57 18.33 18.32
N CYS A 35 -12.93 18.42 19.48
CA CYS A 35 -12.50 17.27 20.26
C CYS A 35 -13.71 16.59 20.92
N GLU A 36 -13.82 15.27 20.79
CA GLU A 36 -14.93 14.50 21.40
C GLU A 36 -14.69 14.24 22.90
N ASN A 37 -13.44 14.40 23.36
CA ASN A 37 -13.01 14.09 24.74
C ASN A 37 -12.75 15.37 25.57
N VAL A 38 -13.41 16.49 25.25
CA VAL A 38 -13.25 17.76 26.01
C VAL A 38 -13.61 17.57 27.48
N ASP A 39 -14.65 16.79 27.78
CA ASP A 39 -15.12 16.52 29.15
C ASP A 39 -14.22 15.56 29.94
N LYS A 40 -13.18 14.98 29.31
CA LYS A 40 -12.27 14.00 29.91
C LYS A 40 -10.81 14.47 29.80
N PRO A 41 -10.41 15.51 30.55
CA PRO A 41 -9.06 16.09 30.47
C PRO A 41 -7.96 15.08 30.86
N GLN A 42 -8.30 14.11 31.71
CA GLN A 42 -7.43 13.00 32.13
C GLN A 42 -6.96 12.06 31.01
N LEU A 43 -7.56 12.13 29.80
CA LEU A 43 -7.11 11.37 28.62
C LEU A 43 -6.06 12.12 27.77
N GLU A 44 -5.78 13.40 28.05
CA GLU A 44 -4.81 14.22 27.33
C GLU A 44 -4.93 14.16 25.79
N CYS A 45 -6.19 14.10 25.31
CA CYS A 45 -6.50 13.94 23.89
C CYS A 45 -6.10 15.17 23.06
N ASN A 46 -6.38 16.38 23.54
CA ASN A 46 -5.98 17.64 22.89
C ASN A 46 -6.34 17.73 21.39
N GLY A 47 -7.50 17.20 21.00
CA GLY A 47 -7.93 17.20 19.60
C GLY A 47 -7.24 16.16 18.69
N LYS A 48 -6.37 15.29 19.23
CA LYS A 48 -5.72 14.21 18.46
C LYS A 48 -6.73 13.25 17.80
N CYS A 49 -7.93 13.11 18.37
CA CYS A 49 -9.02 12.33 17.77
C CYS A 49 -9.51 12.90 16.43
N HIS A 50 -9.52 14.23 16.27
CA HIS A 50 -9.91 14.88 15.03
C HIS A 50 -8.85 14.67 13.96
N LEU A 51 -7.58 14.89 14.32
CA LEU A 51 -6.44 14.67 13.43
C LEU A 51 -6.41 13.22 12.93
N ALA A 52 -6.62 12.23 13.81
CA ALA A 52 -6.68 10.82 13.41
C ALA A 52 -7.76 10.56 12.36
N LYS A 53 -8.98 11.12 12.54
CA LYS A 53 -10.08 10.97 11.56
C LYS A 53 -9.75 11.62 10.22
N GLU A 54 -9.06 12.75 10.20
CA GLU A 54 -8.63 13.39 8.95
C GLU A 54 -7.56 12.59 8.24
N LEU A 55 -6.60 12.03 8.97
CA LEU A 55 -5.60 11.12 8.43
C LEU A 55 -6.26 9.87 7.82
N ASP A 56 -7.18 9.24 8.54
CA ASP A 56 -7.90 8.05 8.04
C ASP A 56 -8.69 8.36 6.77
N LYS A 57 -9.37 9.51 6.68
CA LYS A 57 -10.04 9.94 5.43
C LYS A 57 -9.08 10.09 4.26
N THR A 58 -7.86 10.61 4.48
CA THR A 58 -6.85 10.71 3.41
C THR A 58 -6.31 9.35 2.98
N LEU A 59 -6.35 8.35 3.85
CA LEU A 59 -5.98 6.96 3.57
C LEU A 59 -7.13 6.19 2.89
N GLU A 60 -8.38 6.41 3.29
CA GLU A 60 -9.57 5.82 2.67
C GLU A 60 -9.84 6.40 1.27
N THR A 61 -9.52 7.68 1.03
CA THR A 61 -9.50 8.23 -0.34
C THR A 61 -8.45 7.55 -1.22
N LYS A 62 -7.51 6.80 -0.61
CA LYS A 62 -6.54 5.92 -1.27
C LYS A 62 -6.86 4.42 -1.09
N ALA A 63 -7.95 4.05 -0.43
CA ALA A 63 -8.45 2.68 -0.43
C ALA A 63 -8.97 2.36 -1.84
N PRO A 64 -8.82 1.08 -2.28
CA PRO A 64 -8.47 0.76 -3.64
C PRO A 64 -9.53 1.29 -4.59
N VAL A 65 -9.08 2.06 -5.58
CA VAL A 65 -9.72 2.10 -6.89
C VAL A 65 -10.23 0.69 -7.15
N HIS A 66 -11.57 0.55 -7.21
CA HIS A 66 -12.26 -0.67 -7.63
C HIS A 66 -11.37 -1.37 -8.66
N LEU A 67 -10.94 -2.60 -8.36
CA LEU A 67 -9.86 -3.32 -9.07
C LEU A 67 -10.05 -3.38 -10.59
N GLU A 68 -11.22 -3.01 -11.09
CA GLU A 68 -11.59 -2.91 -12.50
C GLU A 68 -10.99 -1.69 -13.24
N LYS A 69 -10.52 -0.64 -12.55
CA LYS A 69 -9.89 0.55 -13.19
C LYS A 69 -8.36 0.59 -13.06
N ALA A 70 -7.77 -0.28 -12.24
CA ALA A 70 -6.32 -0.37 -12.09
C ALA A 70 -5.63 -1.00 -13.32
N THR A 71 -6.37 -1.78 -14.12
CA THR A 71 -5.89 -2.34 -15.39
C THR A 71 -5.50 -1.24 -16.39
N VAL A 72 -6.23 -0.12 -16.44
CA VAL A 72 -5.97 0.98 -17.40
C VAL A 72 -4.75 1.83 -17.03
N LEU A 73 -4.32 1.85 -15.77
CA LEU A 73 -3.14 2.61 -15.33
C LEU A 73 -1.83 1.80 -15.38
N LEU A 74 -1.92 0.46 -15.41
CA LEU A 74 -0.74 -0.41 -15.51
C LEU A 74 -0.13 -0.42 -16.93
N ASP A 75 -0.88 0.00 -17.95
CA ASP A 75 -0.37 0.17 -19.32
C ASP A 75 0.65 1.32 -19.46
N PHE A 76 0.77 2.20 -18.46
CA PHE A 76 1.73 3.31 -18.46
C PHE A 76 3.07 2.98 -17.80
N ILE A 77 3.23 1.78 -17.23
CA ILE A 77 4.53 1.33 -16.72
C ILE A 77 5.22 0.60 -17.87
N PRO A 78 6.31 1.12 -18.45
CA PRO A 78 7.13 0.33 -19.37
C PRO A 78 7.78 -0.79 -18.55
N VAL A 79 7.09 -1.93 -18.45
CA VAL A 79 7.68 -3.16 -17.95
C VAL A 79 8.66 -3.59 -19.03
N PHE A 80 9.93 -3.25 -18.83
CA PHE A 80 11.01 -3.83 -19.61
C PHE A 80 11.09 -5.32 -19.28
N THR A 81 10.38 -6.13 -20.04
CA THR A 81 10.61 -7.57 -20.07
C THR A 81 11.91 -7.80 -20.82
N TYR A 82 13.00 -8.03 -20.08
CA TYR A 82 14.19 -8.61 -20.72
C TYR A 82 13.87 -10.08 -20.98
N LYS A 83 13.90 -10.46 -22.26
CA LYS A 83 13.77 -11.85 -22.67
C LYS A 83 15.01 -12.58 -22.19
N THR A 84 14.93 -13.29 -21.06
CA THR A 84 15.96 -14.27 -20.73
C THR A 84 15.80 -15.42 -21.72
N GLU A 85 16.75 -15.57 -22.63
CA GLU A 85 16.89 -16.80 -23.41
C GLU A 85 17.27 -17.89 -22.41
N LEU A 86 16.27 -18.62 -21.92
CA LEU A 86 16.48 -19.87 -21.23
C LEU A 86 16.72 -20.92 -22.32
N ASP A 87 17.98 -21.34 -22.48
CA ASP A 87 18.33 -22.51 -23.26
C ASP A 87 17.76 -23.75 -22.54
N PHE A 88 16.57 -24.17 -22.96
CA PHE A 88 16.03 -25.45 -22.56
C PHE A 88 16.89 -26.54 -23.20
N VAL A 89 17.65 -27.26 -22.38
CA VAL A 89 18.31 -28.50 -22.79
C VAL A 89 17.21 -29.50 -23.12
N ASP A 90 17.00 -29.77 -24.41
CA ASP A 90 16.06 -30.78 -24.89
C ASP A 90 16.55 -32.16 -24.44
N TYR A 91 16.03 -32.64 -23.31
CA TYR A 91 16.20 -34.03 -22.92
C TYR A 91 15.16 -34.85 -23.69
N SER A 92 15.61 -35.60 -24.70
CA SER A 92 14.77 -36.53 -25.45
C SER A 92 14.28 -37.66 -24.52
N PHE A 93 13.10 -37.49 -23.94
CA PHE A 93 12.48 -38.50 -23.09
C PHE A 93 11.92 -39.62 -23.97
N LYS A 94 12.62 -40.76 -24.01
CA LYS A 94 12.02 -42.01 -24.50
C LYS A 94 10.88 -42.38 -23.56
N LYS A 95 9.66 -42.34 -24.09
CA LYS A 95 8.44 -42.62 -23.34
C LYS A 95 8.23 -44.14 -23.30
N ASP A 96 8.79 -44.78 -22.30
CA ASP A 96 8.29 -46.08 -21.85
C ASP A 96 7.35 -45.82 -20.67
N PHE A 97 6.07 -46.07 -20.88
CA PHE A 97 5.01 -45.82 -19.92
C PHE A 97 4.85 -47.07 -19.07
N GLU A 98 5.23 -47.03 -17.79
CA GLU A 98 4.69 -47.97 -16.81
C GLU A 98 4.76 -47.39 -15.38
N HIS A 99 3.57 -47.27 -14.78
CA HIS A 99 3.23 -46.81 -13.42
C HIS A 99 3.51 -45.33 -13.09
N SER A 100 2.44 -44.51 -13.10
CA SER A 100 2.48 -43.15 -12.53
C SER A 100 2.68 -43.25 -11.01
N SER A 101 3.92 -43.33 -10.58
CA SER A 101 4.28 -43.17 -9.18
C SER A 101 4.16 -41.69 -8.83
N TYR A 102 3.58 -41.40 -7.66
CA TYR A 102 3.44 -40.05 -7.16
C TYR A 102 4.82 -39.38 -7.10
N LEU A 103 4.99 -38.34 -7.91
CA LEU A 103 6.16 -37.47 -7.85
C LEU A 103 5.83 -36.31 -6.92
N ASN A 104 6.46 -36.29 -5.75
CA ASN A 104 6.33 -35.16 -4.85
C ASN A 104 7.24 -34.01 -5.31
N LEU A 105 6.64 -33.01 -5.95
CA LEU A 105 7.32 -31.80 -6.41
C LEU A 105 7.34 -30.69 -5.33
N TYR A 106 7.05 -31.03 -4.08
CA TYR A 106 7.10 -30.07 -2.98
C TYR A 106 8.52 -29.56 -2.77
N ASN A 107 8.67 -28.25 -2.93
CA ASN A 107 9.84 -27.52 -2.47
C ASN A 107 9.40 -26.60 -1.34
N TYR A 108 10.05 -26.74 -0.18
CA TYR A 108 9.82 -25.86 0.95
C TYR A 108 10.37 -24.47 0.65
N LEU A 109 9.48 -23.51 0.45
CA LEU A 109 9.83 -22.10 0.46
C LEU A 109 9.64 -21.56 1.87
N TYR A 110 10.75 -21.25 2.54
CA TYR A 110 10.71 -20.60 3.85
C TYR A 110 10.06 -19.22 3.71
N SER A 111 8.93 -19.03 4.36
CA SER A 111 8.29 -17.73 4.54
C SER A 111 8.29 -17.40 6.03
N SER A 112 8.87 -16.25 6.38
CA SER A 112 8.82 -15.71 7.74
C SER A 112 7.49 -15.01 8.06
N PHE A 113 6.58 -14.93 7.08
CA PHE A 113 5.31 -14.25 7.23
C PHE A 113 4.27 -15.17 7.89
N VAL A 114 3.89 -14.84 9.14
CA VAL A 114 2.79 -15.50 9.84
C VAL A 114 1.49 -14.91 9.31
N LEU A 115 0.80 -15.64 8.43
CA LEU A 115 -0.56 -15.30 8.00
C LEU A 115 -1.48 -15.42 9.22
N GLN A 116 -1.92 -14.28 9.75
CA GLN A 116 -2.94 -14.25 10.79
C GLN A 116 -4.31 -14.39 10.15
N PRO A 117 -5.20 -15.23 10.69
CA PRO A 117 -6.57 -15.32 10.19
C PRO A 117 -7.30 -13.98 10.37
N PRO A 118 -8.32 -13.70 9.55
CA PRO A 118 -9.12 -12.49 9.70
C PRO A 118 -9.80 -12.46 11.07
N ILE A 119 -9.72 -11.31 11.73
CA ILE A 119 -10.41 -11.06 13.00
C ILE A 119 -11.86 -10.73 12.65
N VAL A 120 -12.80 -11.50 13.21
CA VAL A 120 -14.25 -11.26 13.11
C VAL A 120 -14.68 -10.34 14.25
#